data_AF-A0A953ZET5-F1
#
_entry.id   AF-A0A953ZET5-F1
#
_cell.length_a   1.000
_cell.length_b   1.000
_cell.length_c   1.000
_cell.angle_alpha   90.00
_cell.angle_beta   90.00
_cell.angle_gamma   90.00
#
_symmetry.space_group_name_H-M   'P 1'
#
loop_
_entity.id
_entity.type
_entity.pdbx_description
1 polymer ?
#
loop_
_entity_poly.entity_id
_entity_poly.type
_entity_poly.pdbx_seq_one_letter_code
_entity_poly.pdbx_strand_id
1 'polypeptide(L)'
;VMVSLIVLSQPFGIIMTGVAVVALAGVVVNNAIVMIDYINQLRTHHGLELYDAIVEAGKTRLRPVLLTAITTGLGLLPMAMQFSFDFHQFKFVVGGESSAWWAPLATAVIFGLMIATVLTLVLVPAAYLVTAGWSERWRVFFKRVFGSPDELSDDQRDPPHDGQPSAKAEDKMPTLEPDVAPAFD
;
A
#
# COMPACT_ATOMS: atom_id res chain seq x y z
N VAL A 1 -1.41 -16.55 -14.00
CA VAL A 1 -0.16 -17.10 -14.57
C VAL A 1 -0.31 -18.55 -15.03
N MET A 2 -0.65 -19.51 -14.16
CA MET A 2 -0.85 -20.91 -14.63
C MET A 2 -1.95 -21.03 -15.69
N VAL A 3 -3.09 -20.37 -15.44
CA VAL A 3 -4.22 -20.36 -16.38
C VAL A 3 -3.81 -19.85 -17.77
N SER A 4 -2.99 -18.80 -17.86
CA SER A 4 -2.60 -18.23 -19.15
C SER A 4 -1.70 -19.16 -19.96
N LEU A 5 -0.76 -19.84 -19.31
CA LEU A 5 0.12 -20.81 -19.98
C LEU A 5 -0.67 -22.01 -20.51
N ILE A 6 -1.68 -22.47 -19.77
CA ILE A 6 -2.59 -23.54 -20.19
C ILE A 6 -3.40 -23.10 -21.41
N VAL A 7 -4.00 -21.90 -21.36
CA VAL A 7 -4.83 -21.39 -22.47
C VAL A 7 -4.02 -21.20 -23.75
N LEU A 8 -2.77 -20.73 -23.66
CA LEU A 8 -1.91 -20.49 -24.81
C LEU A 8 -1.01 -21.69 -25.17
N SER A 9 -1.18 -22.83 -24.51
CA SER A 9 -0.39 -24.06 -24.71
C SER A 9 1.14 -23.80 -24.72
N GLN A 10 1.60 -22.91 -23.85
CA GLN A 10 3.02 -22.55 -23.76
C GLN A 10 3.73 -23.35 -22.66
N PRO A 11 5.00 -23.73 -22.85
CA PRO A 11 5.73 -24.52 -21.87
C PRO A 11 5.93 -23.74 -20.57
N PHE A 12 5.82 -24.44 -19.44
CA PHE A 12 6.14 -23.88 -18.14
C PHE A 12 7.65 -23.75 -17.96
N GLY A 13 8.16 -22.51 -18.07
CA GLY A 13 9.54 -22.18 -17.74
C GLY A 13 9.66 -21.60 -16.33
N ILE A 14 10.49 -22.19 -15.47
CA ILE A 14 10.67 -21.75 -14.07
C ILE A 14 11.10 -20.28 -13.99
N ILE A 15 12.08 -19.89 -14.82
CA ILE A 15 12.65 -18.54 -14.81
C ILE A 15 11.63 -17.52 -15.34
N MET A 16 11.12 -17.71 -16.56
CA MET A 16 10.20 -16.77 -17.20
C MET A 16 8.89 -16.60 -16.44
N THR A 17 8.33 -17.71 -15.99
CA THR A 17 7.08 -17.69 -15.24
C THR A 17 7.29 -17.13 -13.84
N GLY A 18 8.42 -17.45 -13.19
CA GLY A 18 8.79 -16.88 -11.89
C GLY A 18 8.94 -15.37 -11.94
N VAL A 19 9.66 -14.85 -12.93
CA VAL A 19 9.81 -13.41 -13.15
C VAL A 19 8.45 -12.75 -13.41
N ALA A 20 7.59 -13.36 -14.22
CA ALA A 20 6.24 -12.84 -14.48
C ALA A 20 5.41 -12.76 -13.19
N VAL A 21 5.48 -13.75 -12.30
CA VAL A 21 4.77 -13.74 -11.01
C VAL A 21 5.26 -12.60 -10.12
N VAL A 22 6.58 -12.43 -9.97
CA VAL A 22 7.16 -11.39 -9.13
C VAL A 22 6.81 -9.99 -9.66
N ALA A 23 6.94 -9.79 -10.98
CA ALA A 23 6.58 -8.53 -11.62
C ALA A 23 5.09 -8.19 -11.42
N LEU A 24 4.21 -9.18 -11.59
CA LEU A 24 2.77 -9.02 -11.35
C LEU A 24 2.46 -8.68 -9.90
N ALA A 25 3.11 -9.33 -8.93
CA ALA A 25 2.91 -9.04 -7.52
C ALA A 25 3.17 -7.56 -7.21
N GLY A 26 4.25 -6.99 -7.75
CA GLY A 26 4.57 -5.57 -7.58
C GLY A 26 3.49 -4.64 -8.15
N VAL A 27 3.06 -4.88 -9.39
CA VAL A 27 2.02 -4.06 -10.03
C VAL A 27 0.69 -4.13 -9.26
N VAL A 28 0.30 -5.33 -8.84
CA VAL A 28 -0.95 -5.55 -8.11
C VAL A 28 -0.95 -4.88 -6.75
N VAL A 29 0.16 -5.00 -6.00
CA VAL A 29 0.30 -4.35 -4.69
C VAL A 29 0.30 -2.84 -4.82
N ASN A 30 0.98 -2.27 -5.83
CA ASN A 30 0.96 -0.84 -6.09
C ASN A 30 -0.46 -0.33 -6.38
N ASN A 31 -1.21 -1.04 -7.21
CA ASN A 31 -2.60 -0.68 -7.53
C ASN A 31 -3.51 -0.76 -6.29
N ALA A 32 -3.26 -1.70 -5.38
CA ALA A 32 -4.01 -1.85 -4.13
C ALA A 32 -3.70 -0.74 -3.12
N ILE A 33 -2.43 -0.44 -2.87
CA ILE A 33 -1.98 0.59 -1.91
C ILE A 33 -2.61 1.94 -2.25
N VAL A 34 -2.48 2.36 -3.51
CA VAL A 34 -2.99 3.64 -4.00
C VAL A 34 -4.51 3.78 -3.81
N MET A 35 -5.25 2.67 -3.86
CA MET A 35 -6.69 2.67 -3.59
C MET A 35 -7.02 2.78 -2.10
N ILE A 36 -6.33 2.00 -1.25
CA ILE A 36 -6.51 2.06 0.20
C ILE A 36 -6.17 3.45 0.73
N ASP A 37 -5.06 4.04 0.26
CA ASP A 37 -4.64 5.39 0.66
C ASP A 37 -5.68 6.44 0.28
N TYR A 38 -6.31 6.29 -0.89
CA TYR A 38 -7.37 7.22 -1.32
C TYR A 38 -8.64 7.07 -0.49
N ILE A 39 -9.05 5.84 -0.17
CA ILE A 39 -10.19 5.60 0.74
C ILE A 39 -9.92 6.25 2.10
N ASN A 40 -8.71 6.07 2.64
CA ASN A 40 -8.33 6.65 3.92
C ASN A 40 -8.26 8.19 3.87
N GLN A 41 -7.81 8.75 2.75
CA GLN A 41 -7.79 10.20 2.52
C GLN A 41 -9.21 10.77 2.45
N LEU A 42 -10.13 10.11 1.73
CA LEU A 42 -11.54 10.50 1.66
C LEU A 42 -12.20 10.46 3.05
N ARG A 43 -11.89 9.44 3.85
CA ARG A 43 -12.44 9.30 5.19
C ARG A 43 -11.89 10.35 6.16
N THR A 44 -10.58 10.58 6.15
CA THR A 44 -9.92 11.48 7.11
C THR A 44 -10.11 12.96 6.77
N HIS A 45 -10.02 13.34 5.50
CA HIS A 45 -10.05 14.75 5.09
C HIS A 45 -11.42 15.25 4.64
N HIS A 46 -12.25 14.37 4.07
CA HIS A 46 -13.58 14.75 3.56
C HIS A 46 -14.72 14.30 4.47
N GLY A 47 -14.43 13.52 5.53
CA GLY A 47 -15.42 13.07 6.51
C GLY A 47 -16.50 12.17 5.92
N LEU A 48 -16.25 11.57 4.75
CA LEU A 48 -17.19 10.71 4.04
C LEU A 48 -17.49 9.45 4.86
N GLU A 49 -18.75 9.01 4.80
CA GLU A 49 -19.17 7.73 5.36
C GLU A 49 -18.42 6.59 4.65
N LEU A 50 -18.15 5.50 5.36
CA LEU A 50 -17.31 4.39 4.89
C LEU A 50 -17.72 3.87 3.51
N TYR A 51 -19.02 3.73 3.28
CA TYR A 51 -19.55 3.22 2.02
C TYR A 51 -19.34 4.20 0.86
N ASP A 52 -19.64 5.48 1.08
CA ASP A 52 -19.50 6.52 0.06
C ASP A 52 -18.04 6.75 -0.33
N ALA A 53 -17.14 6.75 0.66
CA ALA A 53 -15.69 6.85 0.42
C ALA A 53 -15.17 5.73 -0.49
N ILE A 54 -15.68 4.51 -0.33
CA ILE A 54 -15.28 3.35 -1.12
C ILE A 54 -15.82 3.43 -2.54
N VAL A 55 -17.08 3.83 -2.72
CA VAL A 55 -17.69 3.98 -4.05
C VAL A 55 -16.98 5.06 -4.86
N GLU A 56 -16.68 6.20 -4.23
CA GLU A 56 -15.97 7.29 -4.89
C GLU A 56 -14.51 6.93 -5.18
N ALA A 57 -13.85 6.23 -4.24
CA ALA A 57 -12.50 5.72 -4.47
C ALA A 57 -12.42 4.75 -5.63
N GLY A 58 -13.37 3.81 -5.72
CA GLY A 58 -13.44 2.85 -6.82
C GLY A 58 -13.58 3.55 -8.18
N LYS A 59 -14.47 4.55 -8.29
CA LYS A 59 -14.68 5.31 -9.55
C LYS A 59 -13.44 6.08 -9.99
N THR A 60 -12.77 6.76 -9.06
CA THR A 60 -11.61 7.60 -9.39
C THR A 60 -10.36 6.76 -9.70
N ARG A 61 -10.17 5.63 -9.00
CA ARG A 61 -9.01 4.75 -9.18
C ARG A 61 -9.16 3.76 -10.34
N LEU A 62 -10.38 3.47 -10.79
CA LEU A 62 -10.63 2.63 -11.97
C LEU A 62 -9.85 3.14 -13.19
N ARG A 63 -9.76 4.46 -13.39
CA ARG A 63 -9.08 5.05 -14.57
C ARG A 63 -7.57 4.77 -14.58
N PRO A 64 -6.78 5.10 -13.52
CA PRO A 64 -5.37 4.72 -13.44
C PRO A 64 -5.12 3.22 -13.63
N VAL A 65 -5.91 2.37 -12.95
CA VAL A 65 -5.69 0.91 -12.97
C VAL A 65 -5.95 0.34 -14.36
N LEU A 66 -7.02 0.77 -15.03
CA LEU A 66 -7.28 0.38 -16.42
C LEU A 66 -6.20 0.91 -17.37
N LEU A 67 -5.70 2.13 -17.17
CA LEU A 67 -4.62 2.68 -18.00
C LEU A 67 -3.35 1.83 -17.89
N THR A 68 -2.96 1.41 -16.68
CA THR A 68 -1.84 0.48 -16.48
C THR A 68 -2.08 -0.84 -17.19
N ALA A 69 -3.26 -1.46 -16.99
CA ALA A 69 -3.59 -2.72 -17.63
C ALA A 69 -3.55 -2.64 -19.16
N ILE A 70 -4.10 -1.57 -19.73
CA ILE A 70 -4.12 -1.33 -21.18
C ILE A 70 -2.70 -1.07 -21.71
N THR A 71 -1.93 -0.18 -21.08
CA THR A 71 -0.55 0.14 -21.49
C THR A 71 0.34 -1.10 -21.45
N THR A 72 0.30 -1.86 -20.35
CA THR A 72 1.09 -3.10 -20.23
C THR A 72 0.59 -4.16 -21.21
N GLY A 73 -0.72 -4.29 -21.35
CA GLY A 73 -1.37 -5.15 -22.33
C GLY A 73 -0.85 -4.87 -23.72
N LEU A 74 -1.00 -3.65 -24.23
CA LEU A 74 -0.60 -3.23 -25.57
C LEU A 74 0.92 -3.31 -25.79
N GLY A 75 1.73 -2.96 -24.80
CA GLY A 75 3.20 -3.01 -24.91
C GLY A 75 3.73 -4.44 -25.02
N LEU A 76 3.10 -5.39 -24.34
CA LEU A 76 3.51 -6.80 -24.35
C LEU A 76 2.74 -7.64 -25.38
N LEU A 77 1.63 -7.13 -25.92
CA LEU A 77 0.78 -7.82 -26.90
C LEU A 77 1.53 -8.36 -28.13
N PRO A 78 2.38 -7.58 -28.83
CA PRO A 78 3.11 -8.11 -29.99
C PRO A 78 4.08 -9.22 -29.58
N MET A 79 4.71 -9.08 -28.41
CA MET A 79 5.66 -10.06 -27.89
C MET A 79 4.95 -11.37 -27.50
N ALA A 80 3.79 -11.27 -26.86
CA ALA A 80 2.94 -12.40 -26.49
C ALA A 80 2.44 -13.18 -27.72
N MET A 81 2.17 -12.50 -28.82
CA MET A 81 1.77 -13.10 -30.10
C MET A 81 2.95 -13.59 -30.96
N GLN A 82 4.18 -13.55 -30.45
CA GLN A 82 5.41 -13.93 -31.17
C GLN A 82 5.61 -13.17 -32.50
N PHE A 83 5.10 -11.93 -32.58
CA PHE A 83 5.44 -11.04 -33.68
C PHE A 83 6.88 -10.53 -33.46
N SER A 84 7.80 -11.00 -34.30
CA SER A 84 9.17 -10.49 -34.39
C SER A 84 9.28 -9.54 -35.59
N PHE A 85 9.92 -8.39 -35.41
CA PHE A 85 10.27 -7.50 -36.51
C PHE A 85 11.72 -7.76 -36.91
N ASP A 86 11.96 -8.24 -38.13
CA ASP A 86 13.31 -8.41 -38.66
C ASP A 86 13.77 -7.09 -39.30
N PHE A 87 14.65 -6.37 -38.61
CA PHE A 87 15.22 -5.11 -39.08
C PHE A 87 16.13 -5.27 -40.31
N HIS A 88 16.69 -6.46 -40.54
CA HIS A 88 17.60 -6.71 -41.65
C HIS A 88 16.85 -6.93 -42.97
N GLN A 89 15.63 -7.47 -42.90
CA GLN A 89 14.79 -7.72 -44.08
C GLN A 89 13.58 -6.78 -44.17
N PHE A 90 13.39 -5.86 -43.20
CA PHE A 90 12.20 -5.03 -43.06
C PHE A 90 10.90 -5.85 -43.19
N LYS A 91 10.86 -7.03 -42.57
CA LYS A 91 9.72 -7.96 -42.63
C LYS A 91 9.25 -8.35 -41.23
N PHE A 92 7.95 -8.49 -41.09
CA PHE A 92 7.33 -9.07 -39.91
C PHE A 92 7.45 -10.60 -40.01
N VAL A 93 8.20 -11.19 -39.08
CA VAL A 93 8.37 -12.64 -38.96
C VAL A 93 7.62 -13.10 -37.73
N VAL A 94 6.64 -13.97 -37.92
CA VAL A 94 5.93 -14.62 -36.82
C VAL A 94 6.71 -15.86 -36.42
N GLY A 95 7.05 -15.99 -35.14
CA GLY A 95 7.74 -17.17 -34.61
C GLY A 95 9.28 -17.11 -34.64
N GLY A 96 9.87 -15.91 -34.56
CA GLY A 96 11.32 -15.80 -34.36
C GLY A 96 11.76 -16.43 -33.03
N GLU A 97 12.89 -17.16 -33.02
CA GLU A 97 13.37 -17.92 -31.86
C GLU A 97 13.49 -17.07 -30.58
N SER A 98 13.92 -15.81 -30.73
CA SER A 98 13.98 -14.87 -29.61
C SER A 98 12.61 -14.55 -29.03
N SER A 99 11.60 -14.30 -29.87
CA SER A 99 10.23 -13.98 -29.38
C SER A 99 9.55 -15.16 -28.70
N ALA A 100 9.82 -16.39 -29.15
CA ALA A 100 9.28 -17.60 -28.54
C ALA A 100 9.79 -17.78 -27.10
N TRP A 101 11.02 -17.34 -26.80
CA TRP A 101 11.60 -17.42 -25.45
C TRP A 101 10.96 -16.45 -24.46
N TRP A 102 10.55 -15.26 -24.92
CA TRP A 102 9.90 -14.23 -24.09
C TRP A 102 8.37 -14.35 -24.05
N ALA A 103 7.77 -15.08 -24.99
CA ALA A 103 6.32 -15.23 -25.07
C ALA A 103 5.66 -15.75 -23.76
N PRO A 104 6.20 -16.75 -23.05
CA PRO A 104 5.59 -17.24 -21.80
C PRO A 104 5.55 -16.17 -20.70
N LEU A 105 6.56 -15.29 -20.65
CA LEU A 105 6.59 -14.17 -19.72
C LEU A 105 5.54 -13.13 -20.09
N ALA A 106 5.53 -12.68 -21.35
CA ALA A 106 4.62 -11.64 -21.82
C ALA A 106 3.15 -12.07 -21.64
N THR A 107 2.82 -13.29 -22.06
CA THR A 107 1.47 -13.85 -21.95
C THR A 107 1.03 -14.01 -20.49
N ALA A 108 1.93 -14.46 -19.61
CA ALA A 108 1.69 -14.56 -18.17
C ALA A 108 1.36 -13.20 -17.54
N VAL A 109 2.12 -12.15 -17.89
CA VAL A 109 1.92 -10.79 -17.37
C VAL A 109 0.60 -10.21 -17.87
N ILE A 110 0.31 -10.28 -19.17
CA ILE A 110 -0.92 -9.69 -19.73
C ILE A 110 -2.16 -10.32 -19.08
N PHE A 111 -2.29 -11.65 -19.13
CA PHE A 111 -3.44 -12.34 -18.57
C PHE A 111 -3.50 -12.21 -17.04
N GLY A 112 -2.35 -12.32 -16.38
CA GLY A 112 -2.26 -12.18 -14.93
C GLY A 112 -2.72 -10.80 -14.48
N LEU A 113 -2.30 -9.75 -15.18
CA LEU A 113 -2.68 -8.37 -14.89
C LEU A 113 -4.17 -8.14 -15.17
N MET A 114 -4.72 -8.66 -16.27
CA MET A 114 -6.15 -8.51 -16.57
C MET A 114 -7.03 -9.11 -15.47
N ILE A 115 -6.73 -10.35 -15.05
CA ILE A 115 -7.47 -11.02 -13.97
C ILE A 115 -7.24 -10.30 -12.64
N ALA A 116 -5.98 -9.95 -12.32
CA ALA A 116 -5.66 -9.30 -11.06
C ALA A 116 -6.23 -7.88 -10.97
N THR A 117 -6.40 -7.18 -12.08
CA THR A 117 -7.02 -5.85 -12.13
C THR A 117 -8.48 -5.91 -11.69
N VAL A 118 -9.26 -6.80 -12.29
CA VAL A 118 -10.67 -7.03 -11.89
C VAL A 118 -10.74 -7.49 -10.44
N LEU A 119 -9.86 -8.43 -10.07
CA LEU A 119 -9.83 -8.95 -8.70
C LEU A 119 -9.48 -7.84 -7.70
N THR A 120 -8.48 -7.01 -7.95
CA THR A 120 -8.05 -5.94 -7.03
C THR A 120 -9.14 -4.89 -6.84
N LEU A 121 -9.82 -4.49 -7.92
CA LEU A 121 -10.92 -3.52 -7.87
C LEU A 121 -12.10 -3.98 -7.01
N VAL A 122 -12.33 -5.28 -6.88
CA VAL A 122 -13.41 -5.84 -6.04
C VAL A 122 -12.89 -6.24 -4.66
N LEU A 123 -11.74 -6.90 -4.62
CA LEU A 123 -11.15 -7.48 -3.42
C LEU A 123 -10.66 -6.43 -2.45
N VAL A 124 -10.02 -5.35 -2.92
CA VAL A 124 -9.51 -4.29 -2.02
C VAL A 124 -10.64 -3.52 -1.31
N PRO A 125 -11.71 -3.04 -1.97
CA PRO A 125 -12.79 -2.37 -1.25
C PRO A 125 -13.56 -3.34 -0.35
N ALA A 126 -13.77 -4.60 -0.78
CA ALA A 126 -14.36 -5.62 0.06
C ALA A 126 -13.48 -5.92 1.30
N ALA A 127 -12.17 -6.05 1.11
CA ALA A 127 -11.23 -6.25 2.20
C ALA A 127 -11.22 -5.04 3.15
N TYR A 128 -11.32 -3.82 2.65
CA TYR A 128 -11.40 -2.61 3.48
C TYR A 128 -12.69 -2.55 4.32
N LEU A 129 -13.84 -2.92 3.74
CA LEU A 129 -15.09 -3.07 4.49
C LEU A 129 -14.97 -4.11 5.59
N VAL A 130 -14.36 -5.25 5.27
CA VAL A 130 -14.14 -6.30 6.25
C VAL A 130 -13.16 -5.81 7.31
N THR A 131 -12.02 -5.19 7.00
CA THR A 131 -11.06 -4.71 8.01
C THR A 131 -11.63 -3.61 8.89
N ALA A 132 -12.51 -2.75 8.37
CA ALA A 132 -13.26 -1.80 9.19
C ALA A 132 -14.10 -2.51 10.28
N GLY A 133 -14.68 -3.68 9.98
CA GLY A 133 -15.37 -4.53 10.97
C GLY A 133 -14.49 -5.59 11.66
N TRP A 134 -13.33 -5.94 11.09
CA TRP A 134 -12.43 -7.02 11.53
C TRP A 134 -11.32 -6.49 12.43
N SER A 135 -11.01 -5.18 12.39
CA SER A 135 -10.02 -4.55 13.27
C SER A 135 -10.31 -4.85 14.76
N GLU A 136 -11.57 -4.90 15.16
CA GLU A 136 -11.99 -5.30 16.52
C GLU A 136 -11.62 -6.76 16.84
N ARG A 137 -11.89 -7.70 15.91
CA ARG A 137 -11.70 -9.15 16.13
C ARG A 137 -10.26 -9.60 15.90
N TRP A 138 -9.53 -9.01 14.95
CA TRP A 138 -8.09 -9.25 14.77
C TRP A 138 -7.27 -8.59 15.87
N ARG A 139 -7.61 -7.42 16.38
CA ARG A 139 -6.94 -6.86 17.57
C ARG A 139 -7.09 -7.78 18.78
N VAL A 140 -8.28 -8.36 19.00
CA VAL A 140 -8.51 -9.31 20.10
C VAL A 140 -7.84 -10.67 19.85
N PHE A 141 -7.89 -11.18 18.62
CA PHE A 141 -7.24 -12.45 18.26
C PHE A 141 -5.72 -12.34 18.28
N PHE A 142 -5.16 -11.26 17.73
CA PHE A 142 -3.73 -10.97 17.72
C PHE A 142 -3.24 -10.67 19.13
N LYS A 143 -3.97 -9.93 19.98
CA LYS A 143 -3.66 -9.78 21.42
C LYS A 143 -3.65 -11.12 22.17
N ARG A 144 -4.44 -12.10 21.72
CA ARG A 144 -4.53 -13.44 22.33
C ARG A 144 -3.45 -14.40 21.84
N VAL A 145 -2.91 -14.18 20.64
CA VAL A 145 -1.90 -15.04 20.00
C VAL A 145 -0.49 -14.46 20.13
N PHE A 146 -0.35 -13.14 20.04
CA PHE A 146 0.86 -12.34 20.29
C PHE A 146 0.51 -11.34 21.41
N GLY A 147 0.90 -11.66 22.64
CA GLY A 147 0.72 -10.74 23.78
C GLY A 147 1.35 -9.38 23.48
N SER A 148 0.61 -8.30 23.76
CA SER A 148 1.09 -6.94 23.61
C SER A 148 2.33 -6.69 24.49
N PRO A 149 3.36 -5.99 24.00
CA PRO A 149 4.18 -5.14 24.83
C PRO A 149 3.38 -3.86 25.15
N ASP A 150 2.31 -3.99 25.95
CA ASP A 150 1.58 -2.85 26.54
C ASP A 150 2.25 -2.51 27.89
N GLU A 151 3.50 -2.05 27.88
CA GLU A 151 4.11 -1.30 28.99
C GLU A 151 5.05 -0.27 28.38
N LEU A 152 4.57 0.97 28.24
CA LEU A 152 5.33 2.23 28.30
C LEU A 152 4.37 3.39 27.99
N SER A 153 3.38 3.57 28.84
CA SER A 153 2.68 4.84 29.05
C SER A 153 2.09 4.79 30.45
N ASP A 154 2.39 5.80 31.27
CA ASP A 154 1.89 6.05 32.64
C ASP A 154 2.63 5.46 33.86
N ASP A 155 3.96 5.60 33.94
CA ASP A 155 4.66 5.68 35.26
C ASP A 155 5.61 6.89 35.34
N GLN A 156 5.07 8.07 35.03
CA GLN A 156 5.65 9.33 35.49
C GLN A 156 4.51 10.35 35.70
N ARG A 157 3.54 9.96 36.53
CA ARG A 157 2.67 10.92 37.23
C ARG A 157 3.09 10.89 38.69
N ASP A 158 3.65 12.01 39.12
CA ASP A 158 3.99 12.49 40.46
C ASP A 158 3.92 11.51 41.65
N PRO A 159 4.99 11.39 42.45
CA PRO A 159 4.89 10.72 43.74
C PRO A 159 4.02 11.54 44.71
N PRO A 160 3.16 10.88 45.51
CA PRO A 160 2.43 11.52 46.59
C PRO A 160 3.38 11.77 47.76
N HIS A 161 3.67 13.04 48.06
CA HIS A 161 4.25 13.44 49.34
C HIS A 161 3.12 13.84 50.30
N ASP A 162 2.55 12.84 50.96
CA ASP A 162 1.74 13.03 52.15
C ASP A 162 2.62 13.42 53.35
N GLY A 163 2.25 14.54 54.00
CA GLY A 163 2.27 14.70 55.46
C GLY A 163 3.61 14.78 56.20
N GLN A 164 4.14 15.99 56.39
CA GLN A 164 4.78 16.38 57.65
C GLN A 164 4.02 17.56 58.29
N PRO A 165 3.81 17.57 59.63
CA PRO A 165 2.93 18.54 60.28
C PRO A 165 3.67 19.82 60.73
N SER A 166 3.02 20.96 60.52
CA SER A 166 3.08 22.22 61.29
C SER A 166 4.33 22.51 62.13
N ALA A 167 5.12 23.50 61.69
CA ALA A 167 5.89 24.36 62.60
C ALA A 167 5.80 25.83 62.14
N LYS A 168 5.17 26.64 62.98
CA LYS A 168 5.18 28.10 63.04
C LYS A 168 6.58 28.72 62.89
N ALA A 169 6.65 29.85 62.18
CA ALA A 169 7.30 31.13 62.55
C ALA A 169 7.49 31.92 61.25
N GLU A 170 6.70 32.95 60.95
CA GLU A 170 7.04 34.34 61.32
C GLU A 170 8.52 34.67 61.09
N ASP A 171 8.85 35.47 60.07
CA ASP A 171 9.34 36.84 60.25
C ASP A 171 9.98 37.41 58.96
N LYS A 172 9.63 38.68 58.67
CA LYS A 172 10.30 39.68 57.80
C LYS A 172 10.39 39.54 56.27
N MET A 173 9.53 40.32 55.60
CA MET A 173 9.98 41.34 54.62
C MET A 173 10.60 42.53 55.41
N PRO A 174 11.48 43.43 54.88
CA PRO A 174 11.36 44.01 53.53
C PRO A 174 12.65 44.54 52.85
N THR A 175 12.47 45.09 51.63
CA THR A 175 13.30 46.11 50.93
C THR A 175 14.66 45.64 50.37
N LEU A 176 15.17 46.05 49.21
CA LEU A 176 15.15 47.32 48.48
C LEU A 176 15.42 47.05 46.96
N GLU A 177 14.69 47.71 46.07
CA GLU A 177 15.21 48.14 44.75
C GLU A 177 16.23 49.28 44.93
N PRO A 178 16.89 49.85 43.91
CA PRO A 178 17.19 49.42 42.52
C PRO A 178 18.69 49.62 42.19
N ASP A 179 19.22 49.12 41.05
CA ASP A 179 20.29 49.87 40.33
C ASP A 179 20.53 49.37 38.88
N VAL A 180 20.10 50.24 37.95
CA VAL A 180 20.85 50.80 36.81
C VAL A 180 21.68 49.86 35.90
N ALA A 181 21.17 49.67 34.66
CA ALA A 181 21.71 50.03 33.32
C ALA A 181 23.25 50.09 33.06
N PRO A 182 23.75 50.16 31.79
CA PRO A 182 23.04 50.30 30.51
C PRO A 182 23.57 49.42 29.35
N ALA A 183 22.84 49.57 28.23
CA ALA A 183 23.16 49.43 26.80
C ALA A 183 24.63 49.23 26.37
N PHE A 184 24.86 48.55 25.25
CA PHE A 184 25.43 49.12 24.01
C PHE A 184 25.22 48.13 22.85
N ASP A 185 24.47 48.62 21.85
CA ASP A 185 24.53 48.45 20.38
C ASP A 185 25.01 47.13 19.74
#